data_AF-A0A3R9DD00-F1
#
_entry.id   AF-A0A3R9DD00-F1
#
_cell.length_a   1.000
_cell.length_b   1.000
_cell.length_c   1.000
_cell.angle_alpha   90.00
_cell.angle_beta   90.00
_cell.angle_gamma   90.00
#
_symmetry.space_group_name_H-M   'P 1'
#
loop_
_entity.id
_entity.type
_entity.pdbx_description
1 polymer ?
#
loop_
_entity_poly.entity_id
_entity_poly.type
_entity_poly.pdbx_seq_one_letter_code
_entity_poly.pdbx_strand_id
1 'polypeptide(L)'
;MRNATWRTHVAALGRPCLQCVGQIDGAQVARDREGLFADDDYIKNAGLDAPARENVSLLAPSVTASLLAQFVSLVVAAGGRGGPEPLRFSPATHTLGHLDHETAAGCA
;
A
#
# COMPACT_ATOMS: atom_id res chain seq x y z
N MET A 1 -8.41 13.33 -11.70
CA MET A 1 -7.56 12.62 -10.73
C MET A 1 -7.40 13.38 -9.40
N ARG A 2 -8.41 14.14 -8.95
CA ARG A 2 -8.27 15.04 -7.78
C ARG A 2 -8.11 14.31 -6.44
N ASN A 3 -8.61 13.08 -6.37
CA ASN A 3 -8.55 12.22 -5.18
C ASN A 3 -7.70 10.95 -5.41
N ALA A 4 -6.93 10.90 -6.49
CA ALA A 4 -6.04 9.77 -6.74
C ALA A 4 -4.77 9.94 -5.91
N THR A 5 -4.30 8.88 -5.28
CA THR A 5 -2.94 8.81 -4.72
C THR A 5 -2.39 7.43 -4.93
N TRP A 6 -1.08 7.30 -5.10
CA TRP A 6 -0.41 6.01 -4.98
C TRP A 6 0.59 6.04 -3.85
N ARG A 7 0.86 4.86 -3.31
CA ARG A 7 1.77 4.64 -2.21
C ARG A 7 2.76 3.55 -2.60
N THR A 8 3.99 3.71 -2.17
CA THR A 8 5.06 2.71 -2.35
C THR A 8 5.87 2.62 -1.09
N HIS A 9 6.13 1.39 -0.66
CA HIS A 9 6.78 1.07 0.60
C HIS A 9 7.55 -0.23 0.43
N VAL A 10 8.53 -0.45 1.29
CA VAL A 10 9.29 -1.70 1.35
C VAL A 10 8.95 -2.39 2.66
N ALA A 11 8.50 -3.65 2.58
CA ALA A 11 8.40 -4.50 3.76
C ALA A 11 9.80 -5.00 4.13
N ALA A 12 10.34 -4.55 5.26
CA ALA A 12 11.66 -4.92 5.76
C ALA A 12 11.68 -4.95 7.30
N LEU A 13 12.69 -5.59 7.88
CA LEU A 13 12.89 -5.59 9.33
C LEU A 13 13.11 -4.16 9.86
N GLY A 14 12.57 -3.88 11.05
CA GLY A 14 12.65 -2.56 11.69
C GLY A 14 11.78 -1.48 11.01
N ARG A 15 10.87 -1.88 10.11
CA ARG A 15 9.92 -1.01 9.41
C ARG A 15 8.48 -1.39 9.76
N PRO A 16 7.53 -0.44 9.71
CA PRO A 16 6.14 -0.75 9.96
C PRO A 16 5.62 -1.79 8.97
N CYS A 17 4.80 -2.71 9.47
CA CYS A 17 4.16 -3.71 8.61
C CYS A 17 3.14 -3.05 7.67
N LEU A 18 2.73 -3.79 6.64
CA LEU A 18 1.76 -3.32 5.63
C LEU A 18 0.41 -2.91 6.24
N GLN A 19 0.01 -3.52 7.35
CA GLN A 19 -1.21 -3.16 8.06
C GLN A 19 -1.05 -1.85 8.84
N CYS A 20 0.09 -1.65 9.51
CA CYS A 20 0.39 -0.40 10.25
C CYS A 20 0.44 0.83 9.33
N VAL A 21 0.93 0.67 8.10
CA VAL A 21 0.88 1.74 7.09
C VAL A 21 -0.48 1.81 6.38
N GLY A 22 -1.47 1.00 6.76
CA GLY A 22 -2.80 0.95 6.16
C GLY A 22 -2.80 0.53 4.68
N GLN A 23 -1.81 -0.24 4.23
CA GLN A 23 -1.78 -0.79 2.87
C GLN A 23 -2.73 -1.97 2.72
N ILE A 24 -2.85 -2.77 3.78
CA ILE A 24 -3.72 -3.95 3.82
C ILE A 24 -4.61 -3.86 5.06
N ASP A 25 -5.82 -4.38 4.92
CA ASP A 25 -6.72 -4.63 6.04
C ASP A 25 -6.65 -6.13 6.39
N GLY A 26 -6.21 -6.45 7.60
CA GLY A 26 -6.08 -7.84 8.06
C GLY A 26 -7.39 -8.62 8.00
N ALA A 27 -8.55 -7.96 8.18
CA ALA A 27 -9.85 -8.60 8.05
C ALA A 27 -10.19 -8.91 6.58
N GLN A 28 -9.75 -8.08 5.63
CA GLN A 28 -9.88 -8.40 4.19
C GLN A 28 -8.95 -9.55 3.80
N VAL A 29 -7.71 -9.56 4.32
CA VAL A 29 -6.76 -10.65 4.06
C VAL A 29 -7.27 -11.98 4.62
N ALA A 30 -7.86 -12.00 5.82
CA ALA A 30 -8.44 -13.22 6.39
C ALA A 30 -9.56 -13.78 5.51
N ARG A 31 -10.47 -12.92 5.06
CA ARG A 31 -11.59 -13.30 4.17
C ARG A 31 -11.11 -13.83 2.82
N ASP A 32 -10.09 -13.19 2.23
CA ASP A 32 -9.49 -13.65 0.98
C ASP A 32 -8.87 -15.06 1.14
N ARG A 33 -8.15 -15.29 2.24
CA ARG A 33 -7.56 -16.61 2.55
C ARG A 33 -8.60 -17.70 2.75
N GLU A 34 -9.77 -17.35 3.26
CA GLU A 34 -10.90 -18.26 3.42
C GLU A 34 -11.67 -18.48 2.11
N GLY A 35 -11.32 -17.77 1.03
CA GLY A 35 -11.97 -17.88 -0.28
C GLY A 35 -13.32 -17.16 -0.36
N LEU A 36 -13.67 -16.36 0.64
CA LEU A 36 -15.00 -15.75 0.76
C LEU A 36 -15.29 -14.73 -0.36
N PHE A 37 -14.25 -14.15 -0.97
CA PHE A 37 -14.43 -13.26 -2.13
C PHE A 37 -14.78 -13.99 -3.45
N ALA A 38 -14.79 -15.33 -3.44
CA ALA A 38 -15.26 -16.15 -4.55
C ALA A 38 -16.54 -16.93 -4.21
N ASP A 39 -17.05 -16.81 -2.98
CA ASP A 39 -18.28 -17.47 -2.52
C ASP A 39 -19.49 -16.56 -2.80
N ASP A 40 -20.32 -16.97 -3.76
CA ASP A 40 -21.51 -16.22 -4.17
C ASP A 40 -22.52 -16.00 -3.03
N ASP A 41 -22.66 -16.97 -2.13
CA ASP A 41 -23.60 -16.86 -1.00
C ASP A 41 -23.04 -15.91 0.06
N TYR A 42 -21.72 -15.93 0.31
CA TYR A 42 -21.07 -14.92 1.13
C TYR A 42 -21.26 -13.52 0.53
N ILE A 43 -20.92 -13.32 -0.75
CA ILE A 43 -20.98 -12.01 -1.40
C ILE A 43 -22.38 -11.39 -1.32
N LYS A 44 -23.44 -12.19 -1.54
CA LYS A 44 -24.83 -11.73 -1.47
C LYS A 44 -25.27 -11.33 -0.06
N ASN A 45 -24.70 -11.95 0.97
CA ASN A 45 -25.15 -11.80 2.36
C ASN A 45 -24.20 -10.99 3.24
N ALA A 46 -22.99 -10.68 2.79
CA ALA A 46 -21.95 -10.05 3.61
C ALA A 46 -22.29 -8.61 4.03
N GLY A 47 -23.23 -7.94 3.35
CA GLY A 47 -23.63 -6.57 3.65
C GLY A 47 -22.49 -5.55 3.52
N LEU A 48 -21.46 -5.87 2.73
CA LEU A 48 -20.31 -5.00 2.51
C LEU A 48 -20.60 -4.01 1.40
N ASP A 49 -20.11 -2.79 1.57
CA ASP A 49 -20.11 -1.81 0.48
C ASP A 49 -19.29 -2.34 -0.70
N ALA A 50 -19.81 -2.16 -1.91
CA ALA A 50 -19.04 -2.45 -3.12
C ALA A 50 -17.78 -1.57 -3.14
N PRO A 51 -16.60 -2.12 -3.48
CA PRO A 51 -15.39 -1.33 -3.57
C PRO A 51 -15.57 -0.19 -4.57
N ALA A 52 -14.93 0.96 -4.28
CA ALA A 52 -14.88 2.06 -5.22
C ALA A 52 -14.27 1.56 -6.55
N ARG A 53 -14.83 1.97 -7.70
CA ARG A 53 -14.31 1.60 -9.03
C ARG A 53 -12.99 2.32 -9.32
N GLU A 54 -11.95 1.94 -8.60
CA GLU A 54 -10.61 2.51 -8.72
C GLU A 54 -9.96 2.05 -10.03
N ASN A 55 -9.61 2.99 -10.89
CA ASN A 55 -8.91 2.67 -12.13
C ASN A 55 -7.41 2.43 -11.83
N VAL A 56 -7.07 1.20 -11.48
CA VAL A 56 -5.69 0.78 -11.20
C VAL A 56 -4.82 0.85 -12.46
N SER A 57 -5.39 0.57 -13.63
CA SER A 57 -4.62 0.49 -14.89
C SER A 57 -3.92 1.79 -15.27
N LEU A 58 -4.57 2.93 -15.01
CA LEU A 58 -4.02 4.25 -15.31
C LEU A 58 -2.82 4.60 -14.42
N LEU A 59 -2.78 4.10 -13.18
CA LEU A 59 -1.74 4.39 -12.20
C LEU A 59 -0.60 3.36 -12.20
N ALA A 60 -0.78 2.21 -12.85
CA ALA A 60 0.19 1.12 -12.84
C ALA A 60 1.61 1.51 -13.31
N PRO A 61 1.80 2.30 -14.39
CA PRO A 61 3.15 2.75 -14.78
C PRO A 61 3.82 3.60 -13.69
N SER A 62 3.05 4.49 -13.03
CA SER A 62 3.55 5.36 -11.96
C SER A 62 3.95 4.56 -10.72
N VAL A 63 3.15 3.56 -10.35
CA VAL A 63 3.49 2.63 -9.25
C VAL A 63 4.76 1.86 -9.59
N THR A 64 4.88 1.36 -10.81
CA THR A 64 6.07 0.60 -11.27
C THR A 64 7.33 1.46 -11.21
N ALA A 65 7.27 2.69 -11.69
CA ALA A 65 8.39 3.64 -11.60
C ALA A 65 8.76 3.94 -10.14
N SER A 66 7.77 4.06 -9.25
CA SER A 66 7.99 4.31 -7.82
C SER A 66 8.62 3.09 -7.12
N LEU A 67 8.27 1.87 -7.52
CA LEU A 67 8.92 0.64 -7.04
C LEU A 67 10.39 0.57 -7.47
N LEU A 68 10.70 0.95 -8.71
CA LEU A 68 12.09 1.06 -9.18
C LEU A 68 12.87 2.10 -8.36
N ALA A 69 12.27 3.24 -8.04
CA ALA A 69 12.89 4.25 -7.19
C ALA A 69 13.19 3.70 -5.77
N GLN A 70 12.27 2.95 -5.17
CA GLN A 70 12.51 2.29 -3.88
C GLN A 70 13.61 1.23 -3.95
N PHE A 71 13.68 0.46 -5.04
CA PHE A 71 14.78 -0.48 -5.25
C PHE A 71 16.13 0.24 -5.32
N VAL A 72 16.24 1.31 -6.10
CA VAL A 72 17.47 2.11 -6.18
C VAL A 72 17.83 2.69 -4.81
N SER A 73 16.85 3.23 -4.08
CA SER A 73 17.02 3.74 -2.70
C SER A 73 17.61 2.69 -1.76
N LEU A 74 17.15 1.43 -1.85
CA LEU A 74 17.71 0.32 -1.08
C LEU A 74 19.16 -0.01 -1.47
N VAL A 75 19.46 -0.03 -2.78
CA VAL A 75 20.80 -0.37 -3.28
C VAL A 75 21.83 0.68 -2.85
N VAL A 76 21.46 1.96 -2.87
CA VAL A 76 22.38 3.06 -2.50
C VAL A 76 22.44 3.32 -0.99
N ALA A 77 21.55 2.73 -0.20
CA ALA A 77 21.46 2.93 1.25
C ALA A 77 22.77 2.64 1.99
N ALA A 78 23.53 1.63 1.56
CA ALA A 78 24.84 1.29 2.14
C ALA A 78 25.86 2.44 2.01
N GLY A 79 25.70 3.31 1.00
CA GLY A 79 26.50 4.53 0.83
C GLY A 79 25.99 5.73 1.64
N GLY A 80 25.07 5.52 2.59
CA GLY A 80 24.46 6.57 3.40
C GLY A 80 23.46 7.46 2.64
N ARG A 81 23.01 7.02 1.46
CA ARG A 81 22.03 7.76 0.65
C ARG A 81 20.80 6.90 0.41
N GLY A 82 19.61 7.47 0.62
CA GLY A 82 18.35 6.78 0.43
C GLY A 82 17.79 6.18 1.73
N GLY A 83 16.50 5.89 1.70
CA GLY A 83 15.75 5.31 2.80
C GLY A 83 14.50 4.61 2.27
N PRO A 84 14.14 3.42 2.79
CA PRO A 84 12.98 2.65 2.37
C PRO A 84 11.67 3.12 3.02
N GLU A 85 11.60 4.38 3.46
CA GLU A 85 10.43 4.89 4.16
C GLU A 85 9.17 4.79 3.27
N PRO A 86 7.99 4.58 3.86
CA PRO A 86 6.74 4.63 3.12
C PRO A 86 6.55 6.00 2.45
N LEU A 87 6.27 5.99 1.15
CA LEU A 87 6.04 7.18 0.33
C LEU A 87 4.61 7.23 -0.20
N ARG A 88 4.06 8.43 -0.30
CA ARG A 88 2.77 8.73 -0.93
C ARG A 88 2.95 9.84 -1.96
N PHE A 89 2.47 9.60 -3.17
CA PHE A 89 2.42 10.63 -4.21
C PHE A 89 0.98 11.08 -4.48
N SER A 90 0.80 12.39 -4.58
CA SER A 90 -0.47 13.03 -4.96
C SER A 90 -0.31 13.69 -6.34
N PRO A 91 -0.94 13.14 -7.40
CA PRO A 91 -0.91 13.73 -8.74
C PRO A 91 -1.61 15.08 -8.81
N ALA A 92 -2.60 15.32 -7.95
CA ALA A 92 -3.35 16.57 -7.94
C ALA A 92 -2.49 17.77 -7.52
N THR A 93 -1.55 17.54 -6.60
CA THR A 93 -0.63 18.56 -6.06
C THR A 93 0.79 18.39 -6.57
N HIS A 94 1.08 17.30 -7.27
CA HIS A 94 2.41 16.90 -7.71
C HIS A 94 3.43 16.85 -6.55
N THR A 95 2.99 16.31 -5.41
CA THR A 95 3.81 16.22 -4.20
C THR A 95 4.12 14.77 -3.84
N LEU A 96 5.37 14.55 -3.43
CA LEU A 96 5.83 13.33 -2.78
C LEU A 96 5.95 13.63 -1.28
N GLY A 97 5.30 12.82 -0.46
CA GLY A 97 5.39 12.89 0.99
C GLY A 97 5.76 11.55 1.61
N HIS A 98 6.30 11.59 2.81
CA HIS A 98 6.41 10.42 3.66
C HIS A 98 5.05 10.09 4.27
N LEU A 99 4.76 8.81 4.47
CA LEU A 99 3.58 8.38 5.21
C LEU A 99 3.93 8.29 6.70
N ASP A 100 3.20 9.03 7.52
CA ASP A 100 3.19 8.81 8.96
C ASP A 100 2.62 7.43 9.25
N HIS A 101 3.15 6.78 10.29
CA HIS A 101 2.70 5.47 10.70
C HIS A 101 2.92 5.27 12.20
N GLU A 102 2.01 4.52 12.81
CA GLU A 102 2.16 4.02 14.17
C GLU A 102 2.33 2.50 14.11
N THR A 103 3.38 2.00 14.77
CA THR A 103 3.63 0.56 14.83
C THR A 103 2.88 -0.01 16.03
N ALA A 104 1.96 -0.94 15.78
CA ALA A 104 1.25 -1.62 16.86
C ALA A 104 2.21 -2.49 17.68
N ALA A 105 1.94 -2.71 18.97
CA ALA A 105 2.82 -3.43 19.88
C ALA A 105 3.17 -4.86 19.44
N GLY A 106 2.27 -5.51 18.67
CA GLY A 106 2.51 -6.85 18.10
C GLY A 106 3.19 -6.84 16.71
N CYS A 107 3.58 -5.67 16.21
CA CYS A 107 4.19 -5.47 14.88
C CYS A 107 5.58 -4.84 14.94
N ALA A 108 6.09 -4.56 16.16
CA ALA A 108 7.41 -3.99 16.41
C ALA A 108 8.48 -5.08 16.57
#